data_AF-A0A7L5A9V6-F1
#
_entry.id   AF-A0A7L5A9V6-F1
#
_cell.length_a   1.000
_cell.length_b   1.000
_cell.length_c   1.000
_cell.angle_alpha   90.00
_cell.angle_beta   90.00
_cell.angle_gamma   90.00
#
_symmetry.space_group_name_H-M   'P 1'
#
loop_
_entity.id
_entity.type
_entity.pdbx_description
1 polymer ?
#
loop_
_entity_poly.entity_id
_entity_poly.type
_entity_poly.pdbx_seq_one_letter_code
_entity_poly.pdbx_strand_id
1 'polypeptide(L)'
;MGTSAPYDAPPSWEHVKADVTRLAKDGNIPAARLRRLVQKVVHANGGKTEMSRGDRRGAPGGAGSAAPARAVAGRLANFISDVQQFGLSEAAKRAGLGNLDGMSVSDVLNTLLDRLGGESSTIDDADARQALSDLQEELLAEAKTVEDVEAILSNLELNIEGLLERYFGHYIFEQFSRVFYERLVQRVGAQQAVSFLGQIREFIRSSLAGRALERDLSKVDWGGTDGANIVNDICAQTLEVFGA
;
A
#
# COMPACT_ATOMS: atom_id res chain seq x y z
N MET A 1 8.65 -24.68 1.77
CA MET A 1 8.65 -23.41 2.52
C MET A 1 10.03 -22.79 2.41
N GLY A 2 10.24 -21.90 1.43
CA GLY A 2 11.47 -21.12 1.33
C GLY A 2 11.26 -19.83 2.11
N THR A 3 11.88 -19.69 3.27
CA THR A 3 11.97 -18.39 3.93
C THR A 3 12.95 -17.57 3.12
N SER A 4 12.43 -16.68 2.27
CA SER A 4 13.23 -15.65 1.61
C SER A 4 14.16 -15.03 2.65
N ALA A 5 15.45 -14.97 2.37
CA ALA A 5 16.38 -14.28 3.25
C ALA A 5 15.84 -12.86 3.51
N PRO A 6 15.93 -12.35 4.74
CA PRO A 6 15.50 -11.00 5.05
C PRO A 6 16.21 -10.01 4.13
N TYR A 7 15.48 -9.01 3.66
CA TYR A 7 16.04 -7.99 2.78
C TYR A 7 17.11 -7.19 3.53
N ASP A 8 18.37 -7.34 3.12
CA ASP A 8 19.44 -6.49 3.63
C ASP A 8 19.53 -5.22 2.78
N ALA A 9 19.04 -4.11 3.33
CA ALA A 9 19.11 -2.83 2.64
C ALA A 9 20.58 -2.41 2.40
N PRO A 10 20.89 -1.74 1.27
CA PRO A 10 22.26 -1.39 0.90
C PRO A 10 23.01 -0.58 1.98
N PRO A 11 24.35 -0.55 1.96
CA PRO A 11 25.16 0.22 2.92
C PRO A 11 24.82 1.72 2.97
N SER A 12 24.28 2.30 1.90
CA SER A 12 23.79 3.70 1.88
C SER A 12 22.68 3.97 2.90
N TRP A 13 22.01 2.93 3.41
CA TRP A 13 20.95 3.03 4.40
C TRP A 13 21.46 3.06 5.85
N GLU A 14 22.76 2.93 6.12
CA GLU A 14 23.29 2.81 7.50
C GLU A 14 22.84 3.95 8.41
N HIS A 15 22.83 5.19 7.93
CA HIS A 15 22.34 6.34 8.69
C HIS A 15 20.85 6.26 9.02
N VAL A 16 20.03 5.75 8.09
CA VAL A 16 18.59 5.55 8.29
C VAL A 16 18.38 4.41 9.31
N LYS A 17 19.10 3.30 9.15
CA LYS A 17 19.05 2.16 10.07
C LYS A 17 19.44 2.56 11.50
N ALA A 18 20.45 3.42 11.66
CA ALA A 18 20.86 3.96 12.97
C ALA A 18 19.77 4.84 13.61
N ASP A 19 19.15 5.71 12.82
CA ASP A 19 18.06 6.59 13.29
C ASP A 19 16.83 5.80 13.73
N VAL A 20 16.40 4.80 12.95
CA VAL A 20 15.32 3.88 13.31
C VAL A 20 15.61 3.22 14.65
N THR A 21 16.81 2.64 14.80
CA THR A 21 17.20 1.93 16.03
C THR A 21 17.21 2.84 17.25
N ARG A 22 17.65 4.10 17.08
CA ARG A 22 17.66 5.09 18.16
C ARG A 22 16.25 5.50 18.56
N LEU A 23 15.40 5.84 17.58
CA LEU A 23 14.03 6.29 17.85
C LEU A 23 13.15 5.16 18.42
N ALA A 24 13.39 3.90 18.03
CA ALA A 24 12.62 2.78 18.57
C ALA A 24 12.83 2.54 20.06
N LYS A 25 13.92 3.07 20.65
CA LYS A 25 14.13 3.07 22.11
C LYS A 25 13.36 4.17 22.82
N ASP A 26 12.88 5.17 22.09
CA ASP A 26 12.03 6.22 22.62
C ASP A 26 10.59 5.68 22.73
N GLY A 27 9.88 5.98 23.81
CA GLY A 27 8.51 5.49 24.02
C GLY A 27 7.49 6.17 23.10
N ASN A 28 7.36 7.50 23.20
CA ASN A 28 6.46 8.30 22.37
C ASN A 28 7.28 9.22 21.45
N ILE A 29 7.12 9.07 20.14
CA ILE A 29 7.93 9.77 19.16
C ILE A 29 7.14 10.95 18.59
N PRO A 30 7.64 12.19 18.72
CA PRO A 30 6.98 13.35 18.13
C PRO A 30 6.78 13.20 16.61
N ALA A 31 5.62 13.64 16.10
CA ALA A 31 5.27 13.55 14.68
C ALA A 31 6.33 14.13 13.74
N ALA A 32 7.02 15.22 14.14
CA ALA A 32 8.11 15.80 13.35
C ALA A 32 9.32 14.85 13.18
N ARG A 33 9.59 13.97 14.15
CA ARG A 33 10.64 12.93 14.04
C ARG A 33 10.17 11.77 13.17
N LEU A 34 8.92 11.34 13.30
CA LEU A 34 8.32 10.32 12.43
C LEU A 34 8.32 10.78 10.97
N ARG A 35 7.92 12.03 10.70
CA ARG A 35 7.97 12.66 9.37
C ARG A 35 9.37 12.59 8.76
N ARG A 36 10.39 13.04 9.50
CA ARG A 36 11.78 12.98 9.02
C ARG A 36 12.26 11.56 8.75
N LEU A 37 11.77 10.59 9.52
CA LEU A 37 12.16 9.20 9.34
C LEU A 37 11.54 8.61 8.08
N VAL A 38 10.23 8.78 7.88
CA VAL A 38 9.54 8.35 6.66
C VAL A 38 10.13 9.06 5.42
N GLN A 39 10.43 10.36 5.53
CA GLN A 39 11.14 11.11 4.49
C GLN A 39 12.48 10.49 4.08
N LYS A 40 13.30 10.08 5.06
CA LYS A 40 14.56 9.42 4.77
C LYS A 40 14.38 8.08 4.08
N VAL A 41 13.36 7.31 4.43
CA VAL A 41 13.04 6.02 3.80
C VAL A 41 12.59 6.22 2.35
N VAL A 42 11.66 7.16 2.11
CA VAL A 42 11.23 7.52 0.75
C VAL A 42 12.42 8.00 -0.10
N HIS A 43 13.29 8.85 0.46
CA HIS A 43 14.48 9.31 -0.25
C HIS A 43 15.47 8.17 -0.53
N ALA A 44 15.67 7.25 0.42
CA ALA A 44 16.56 6.11 0.26
C ALA A 44 16.04 5.07 -0.75
N ASN A 45 14.72 5.05 -1.00
CA ASN A 45 14.05 4.30 -2.08
C ASN A 45 14.11 5.02 -3.45
N GLY A 46 14.86 6.13 -3.58
CA GLY A 46 14.99 6.89 -4.82
C GLY A 46 14.16 8.18 -4.89
N GLY A 47 13.39 8.47 -3.85
CA GLY A 47 12.54 9.66 -3.78
C GLY A 47 11.34 9.62 -4.73
N LYS A 48 10.52 10.68 -4.70
CA LYS A 48 9.27 10.76 -5.47
C LYS A 48 9.47 10.46 -6.96
N THR A 49 10.48 11.05 -7.59
CA THR A 49 10.68 10.96 -9.04
C THR A 49 11.04 9.55 -9.51
N GLU A 50 11.99 8.87 -8.86
CA GLU A 50 12.42 7.53 -9.29
C GLU A 50 11.40 6.47 -8.87
N MET A 51 10.83 6.58 -7.66
CA MET A 51 9.79 5.65 -7.19
C MET A 51 8.55 5.68 -8.09
N SER A 52 8.06 6.88 -8.44
CA SER A 52 6.86 7.03 -9.28
C SER A 52 7.06 6.62 -10.74
N ARG A 53 8.25 6.87 -11.32
CA ARG A 53 8.58 6.41 -12.69
C ARG A 53 8.74 4.89 -12.75
N GLY A 54 9.11 4.26 -11.64
CA GLY A 54 9.45 2.85 -11.60
C GLY A 54 10.78 2.52 -12.28
N ASP A 55 11.61 3.55 -12.52
CA ASP A 55 12.93 3.41 -13.11
C ASP A 55 13.86 2.74 -12.08
N ARG A 56 14.32 1.53 -12.39
CA ARG A 56 15.30 0.77 -11.58
C ARG A 56 16.73 1.30 -11.75
N ARG A 57 16.94 2.62 -11.72
CA ARG A 57 18.27 3.22 -11.89
C ARG A 57 19.18 3.09 -10.66
N GLY A 58 18.68 2.52 -9.55
CA GLY A 58 19.47 2.19 -8.37
C GLY A 58 19.77 0.69 -8.27
N ALA A 59 20.91 0.26 -8.84
CA ALA A 59 21.54 -1.07 -8.71
C ALA A 59 20.71 -2.31 -9.13
N PRO A 60 21.37 -3.36 -9.67
CA PRO A 60 20.73 -4.67 -9.85
C PRO A 60 20.22 -5.19 -8.50
N GLY A 61 18.91 -5.47 -8.38
CA GLY A 61 18.28 -5.84 -7.11
C GLY A 61 17.79 -4.66 -6.24
N GLY A 62 17.75 -3.44 -6.79
CA GLY A 62 17.16 -2.27 -6.15
C GLY A 62 15.68 -2.49 -5.83
N ALA A 63 15.35 -2.39 -4.55
CA ALA A 63 13.98 -2.40 -4.06
C ALA A 63 13.54 -0.95 -3.78
N GLY A 64 12.25 -0.68 -3.85
CA GLY A 64 11.70 0.67 -3.67
C GLY A 64 10.88 1.18 -4.86
N SER A 65 10.72 0.41 -5.94
CA SER A 65 9.95 0.85 -7.11
C SER A 65 8.45 0.84 -6.82
N ALA A 66 7.74 1.92 -7.11
CA ALA A 66 6.28 1.92 -6.99
C ALA A 66 5.57 1.27 -8.19
N ALA A 67 6.28 0.70 -9.18
CA ALA A 67 5.66 0.10 -10.35
C ALA A 67 4.69 -1.07 -10.02
N PRO A 68 5.06 -2.03 -9.16
CA PRO A 68 4.12 -3.07 -8.71
C PRO A 68 2.89 -2.49 -8.02
N ALA A 69 3.09 -1.54 -7.10
CA ALA A 69 2.00 -0.88 -6.38
C ALA A 69 1.05 -0.14 -7.34
N ARG A 70 1.58 0.56 -8.35
CA ARG A 70 0.75 1.22 -9.37
C ARG A 70 -0.06 0.24 -10.21
N ALA A 71 0.50 -0.92 -10.55
CA ALA A 71 -0.24 -1.96 -11.26
C ALA A 71 -1.39 -2.53 -10.42
N VAL A 72 -1.17 -2.77 -9.12
CA VAL A 72 -2.21 -3.21 -8.19
C VAL A 72 -3.27 -2.12 -8.01
N ALA A 73 -2.86 -0.87 -7.82
CA ALA A 73 -3.76 0.28 -7.71
C ALA A 73 -4.67 0.45 -8.94
N GLY A 74 -4.13 0.29 -10.15
CA GLY A 74 -4.93 0.34 -11.38
C GLY A 74 -5.99 -0.76 -11.44
N ARG A 75 -5.62 -2.00 -11.08
CA ARG A 75 -6.59 -3.11 -11.02
C ARG A 75 -7.65 -2.89 -9.95
N LEU A 76 -7.24 -2.40 -8.77
CA LEU A 76 -8.15 -2.07 -7.68
C LEU A 76 -9.14 -0.98 -8.11
N ALA A 77 -8.66 0.12 -8.68
CA ALA A 77 -9.51 1.21 -9.14
C ALA A 77 -10.51 0.75 -10.22
N ASN A 78 -10.04 -0.04 -11.20
CA ASN A 78 -10.93 -0.62 -12.21
C ASN A 78 -11.99 -1.53 -11.57
N PHE A 79 -11.59 -2.38 -10.63
CA PHE A 79 -12.51 -3.29 -9.96
C PHE A 79 -13.58 -2.54 -9.16
N ILE A 80 -13.19 -1.54 -8.35
CA ILE A 80 -14.14 -0.73 -7.58
C ILE A 80 -15.07 0.05 -8.51
N SER A 81 -14.56 0.63 -9.59
CA SER A 81 -15.37 1.30 -10.60
C SER A 81 -16.39 0.35 -11.23
N ASP A 82 -16.00 -0.88 -11.57
CA ASP A 82 -16.92 -1.90 -12.09
C ASP A 82 -17.98 -2.30 -11.04
N VAL A 83 -17.61 -2.42 -9.76
CA VAL A 83 -18.57 -2.72 -8.67
C VAL A 83 -19.58 -1.58 -8.52
N GLN A 84 -19.13 -0.33 -8.50
CA GLN A 84 -20.01 0.84 -8.37
C GLN A 84 -20.97 0.99 -9.57
N GLN A 85 -20.54 0.55 -10.76
CA GLN A 85 -21.33 0.69 -11.98
C GLN A 85 -22.25 -0.50 -12.27
N PHE A 86 -21.82 -1.72 -11.95
CA PHE A 86 -22.47 -2.97 -12.39
C PHE A 86 -22.76 -3.96 -11.26
N GLY A 87 -22.33 -3.68 -10.03
CA GLY A 87 -22.45 -4.59 -8.88
C GLY A 87 -21.30 -5.59 -8.79
N LEU A 88 -21.18 -6.23 -7.64
CA LEU A 88 -20.04 -7.09 -7.28
C LEU A 88 -19.94 -8.33 -8.18
N SER A 89 -21.08 -8.97 -8.46
CA SER A 89 -21.13 -10.18 -9.29
C SER A 89 -20.62 -9.93 -10.71
N GLU A 90 -21.00 -8.82 -11.33
CA GLU A 90 -20.59 -8.49 -12.69
C GLU A 90 -19.12 -8.03 -12.74
N ALA A 91 -18.68 -7.24 -11.75
CA ALA A 91 -17.28 -6.87 -11.60
C ALA A 91 -16.37 -8.09 -11.44
N ALA A 92 -16.80 -9.09 -10.64
CA ALA A 92 -16.07 -10.35 -10.47
C ALA A 92 -15.92 -11.12 -11.80
N LYS A 93 -16.99 -11.21 -12.61
CA LYS A 93 -16.94 -11.84 -13.94
C LYS A 93 -15.99 -11.11 -14.89
N ARG A 94 -16.05 -9.77 -14.94
CA ARG A 94 -15.16 -8.94 -15.76
C ARG A 94 -13.70 -9.05 -15.36
N ALA A 95 -13.45 -9.15 -14.05
CA ALA A 95 -12.13 -9.43 -13.53
C ALA A 95 -11.67 -10.86 -13.84
N GLY A 96 -12.55 -11.79 -14.25
CA GLY A 96 -12.22 -13.18 -14.49
C GLY A 96 -12.21 -14.06 -13.22
N LEU A 97 -12.90 -13.62 -12.16
CA LEU A 97 -13.05 -14.33 -10.89
C LEU A 97 -14.22 -15.32 -10.90
N GLY A 98 -15.14 -15.19 -11.86
CA GLY A 98 -16.33 -16.05 -11.92
C GLY A 98 -17.40 -15.63 -10.92
N ASN A 99 -18.10 -16.59 -10.33
CA ASN A 99 -19.16 -16.35 -9.36
C ASN A 99 -18.64 -16.38 -7.92
N LEU A 100 -19.03 -15.39 -7.12
CA LEU A 100 -18.69 -15.29 -5.69
C LEU A 100 -19.80 -15.83 -4.77
N ASP A 101 -20.95 -16.22 -5.32
CA ASP A 101 -22.09 -16.72 -4.54
C ASP A 101 -21.71 -17.93 -3.68
N GLY A 102 -22.11 -17.89 -2.41
CA GLY A 102 -21.87 -18.97 -1.45
C GLY A 102 -20.44 -19.06 -0.90
N MET A 103 -19.53 -18.17 -1.31
CA MET A 103 -18.21 -18.04 -0.70
C MET A 103 -18.28 -17.39 0.68
N SER A 104 -17.34 -17.73 1.56
CA SER A 104 -17.14 -16.97 2.79
C SER A 104 -16.50 -15.60 2.48
N VAL A 105 -16.67 -14.61 3.36
CA VAL A 105 -16.00 -13.31 3.21
C VAL A 105 -14.48 -13.49 3.07
N SER A 106 -13.87 -14.35 3.89
CA SER A 106 -12.44 -14.65 3.80
C SER A 106 -12.03 -15.22 2.43
N ASP A 107 -12.84 -16.10 1.84
CA ASP A 107 -12.56 -16.64 0.51
C ASP A 107 -12.70 -15.58 -0.59
N VAL A 108 -13.68 -14.67 -0.46
CA VAL A 108 -13.82 -13.51 -1.35
C VAL A 108 -12.61 -12.60 -1.25
N LEU A 109 -12.17 -12.24 -0.04
CA LEU A 109 -10.98 -11.41 0.18
C LEU A 109 -9.72 -12.04 -0.43
N ASN A 110 -9.48 -13.32 -0.17
CA ASN A 110 -8.35 -14.06 -0.74
C ASN A 110 -8.40 -14.08 -2.27
N THR A 111 -9.58 -14.33 -2.85
CA THR A 111 -9.80 -14.34 -4.30
C THR A 111 -9.52 -12.97 -4.92
N LEU A 112 -9.98 -11.88 -4.28
CA LEU A 112 -9.69 -10.52 -4.70
C LEU A 112 -8.20 -10.19 -4.57
N LEU A 113 -7.57 -10.59 -3.47
CA LEU A 113 -6.14 -10.39 -3.23
C LEU A 113 -5.29 -11.11 -4.29
N ASP A 114 -5.63 -12.37 -4.61
CA ASP A 114 -5.01 -13.16 -5.67
C ASP A 114 -5.08 -12.44 -7.02
N ARG A 115 -6.26 -11.92 -7.35
CA ARG A 115 -6.49 -11.35 -8.68
C ARG A 115 -5.95 -9.94 -8.86
N LEU A 116 -6.15 -9.09 -7.86
CA LEU A 116 -5.79 -7.67 -7.92
C LEU A 116 -4.32 -7.47 -7.53
N GLY A 117 -3.82 -8.22 -6.55
CA GLY A 117 -2.42 -8.18 -6.12
C GLY A 117 -1.44 -8.63 -7.21
N GLY A 118 -1.87 -9.54 -8.10
CA GLY A 118 -1.04 -10.02 -9.21
C GLY A 118 0.11 -10.90 -8.77
N GLU A 119 1.21 -10.86 -9.55
CA GLU A 119 2.40 -11.65 -9.29
C GLU A 119 3.05 -11.30 -7.94
N SER A 120 3.88 -12.21 -7.43
CA SER A 120 4.72 -11.99 -6.24
C SER A 120 6.15 -12.43 -6.56
N SER A 121 6.65 -11.98 -7.72
CA SER A 121 7.93 -12.42 -8.29
C SER A 121 9.11 -11.59 -7.77
N THR A 122 8.86 -10.36 -7.32
CA THR A 122 9.84 -9.48 -6.70
C THR A 122 9.43 -9.09 -5.28
N ILE A 123 10.37 -8.51 -4.54
CA ILE A 123 10.12 -8.04 -3.19
C ILE A 123 9.18 -6.83 -3.14
N ASP A 124 9.21 -5.97 -4.17
CA ASP A 124 8.28 -4.85 -4.29
C ASP A 124 6.87 -5.33 -4.66
N ASP A 125 6.73 -6.48 -5.35
CA ASP A 125 5.44 -7.13 -5.57
C ASP A 125 4.85 -7.69 -4.26
N ALA A 126 5.69 -8.29 -3.42
CA ALA A 126 5.27 -8.77 -2.10
C ALA A 126 4.77 -7.61 -1.22
N ASP A 127 5.50 -6.50 -1.18
CA ASP A 127 5.09 -5.28 -0.47
C ASP A 127 3.75 -4.73 -1.03
N ALA A 128 3.59 -4.71 -2.36
CA ALA A 128 2.38 -4.21 -3.03
C ALA A 128 1.14 -5.07 -2.73
N ARG A 129 1.33 -6.40 -2.68
CA ARG A 129 0.29 -7.36 -2.33
C ARG A 129 -0.07 -7.28 -0.86
N GLN A 130 0.90 -7.18 0.03
CA GLN A 130 0.63 -7.04 1.47
C GLN A 130 -0.12 -5.75 1.76
N ALA A 131 0.25 -4.63 1.11
CA ALA A 131 -0.48 -3.37 1.21
C ALA A 131 -1.94 -3.46 0.76
N LEU A 132 -2.26 -4.32 -0.22
CA LEU A 132 -3.63 -4.57 -0.64
C LEU A 132 -4.39 -5.39 0.41
N SER A 133 -3.73 -6.37 1.04
CA SER A 133 -4.30 -7.14 2.15
C SER A 133 -4.64 -6.23 3.33
N ASP A 134 -3.71 -5.38 3.75
CA ASP A 134 -3.91 -4.42 4.85
C ASP A 134 -5.07 -3.44 4.54
N LEU A 135 -5.21 -3.01 3.28
CA LEU A 135 -6.33 -2.18 2.85
C LEU A 135 -7.67 -2.94 2.88
N GLN A 136 -7.69 -4.21 2.45
CA GLN A 136 -8.90 -5.04 2.51
C GLN A 136 -9.34 -5.24 3.96
N GLU A 137 -8.40 -5.54 4.86
CA GLU A 137 -8.67 -5.65 6.29
C GLU A 137 -9.21 -4.33 6.86
N GLU A 138 -8.63 -3.18 6.50
CA GLU A 138 -9.13 -1.86 6.93
C GLU A 138 -10.56 -1.61 6.42
N LEU A 139 -10.79 -1.84 5.13
CA LEU A 139 -12.04 -1.47 4.47
C LEU A 139 -13.20 -2.41 4.82
N LEU A 140 -12.91 -3.70 5.03
CA LEU A 140 -13.89 -4.77 5.13
C LEU A 140 -13.88 -5.44 6.51
N ALA A 141 -13.25 -4.83 7.52
CA ALA A 141 -13.15 -5.35 8.89
C ALA A 141 -14.49 -5.82 9.49
N GLU A 142 -15.57 -5.09 9.19
CA GLU A 142 -16.90 -5.34 9.75
C GLU A 142 -17.82 -6.16 8.82
N ALA A 143 -17.35 -6.53 7.63
CA ALA A 143 -18.12 -7.31 6.68
C ALA A 143 -18.25 -8.77 7.14
N LYS A 144 -19.48 -9.27 7.24
CA LYS A 144 -19.79 -10.64 7.67
C LYS A 144 -20.34 -11.51 6.57
N THR A 145 -20.91 -10.89 5.53
CA THR A 145 -21.42 -11.57 4.35
C THR A 145 -20.90 -10.95 3.05
N VAL A 146 -21.12 -11.63 1.92
CA VAL A 146 -20.74 -11.11 0.60
C VAL A 146 -21.57 -9.87 0.25
N GLU A 147 -22.80 -9.79 0.73
CA GLU A 147 -23.65 -8.61 0.60
C GLU A 147 -23.09 -7.42 1.37
N ASP A 148 -22.49 -7.62 2.55
CA ASP A 148 -21.80 -6.54 3.27
C ASP A 148 -20.60 -6.03 2.46
N VAL A 149 -19.84 -6.94 1.83
CA VAL A 149 -18.74 -6.57 0.93
C VAL A 149 -19.25 -5.74 -0.25
N GLU A 150 -20.31 -6.20 -0.92
CA GLU A 150 -20.92 -5.46 -2.03
C GLU A 150 -21.42 -4.07 -1.57
N ALA A 151 -22.08 -3.99 -0.42
CA ALA A 151 -22.58 -2.72 0.12
C ALA A 151 -21.44 -1.72 0.39
N ILE A 152 -20.30 -2.19 0.91
CA ILE A 152 -19.14 -1.33 1.16
C ILE A 152 -18.50 -0.88 -0.15
N LEU A 153 -18.25 -1.81 -1.08
CA LEU A 153 -17.53 -1.51 -2.33
C LEU A 153 -18.38 -0.73 -3.35
N SER A 154 -19.70 -0.88 -3.33
CA SER A 154 -20.63 -0.15 -4.20
C SER A 154 -20.99 1.25 -3.67
N ASN A 155 -20.61 1.58 -2.44
CA ASN A 155 -20.89 2.90 -1.87
C ASN A 155 -20.26 3.99 -2.73
N LEU A 156 -21.08 4.91 -3.26
CA LEU A 156 -20.62 6.02 -4.09
C LEU A 156 -19.81 7.07 -3.29
N GLU A 157 -19.94 7.08 -1.97
CA GLU A 157 -19.07 7.87 -1.08
C GLU A 157 -17.68 7.25 -0.93
N LEU A 158 -17.49 5.99 -1.36
CA LEU A 158 -16.18 5.38 -1.45
C LEU A 158 -15.39 6.03 -2.60
N ASN A 159 -14.66 7.07 -2.25
CA ASN A 159 -13.79 7.79 -3.17
C ASN A 159 -12.58 6.92 -3.56
N ILE A 160 -12.48 6.58 -4.85
CA ILE A 160 -11.38 5.78 -5.40
C ILE A 160 -10.02 6.47 -5.16
N GLU A 161 -9.93 7.79 -5.30
CA GLU A 161 -8.68 8.54 -5.04
C GLU A 161 -8.22 8.38 -3.59
N GLY A 162 -9.12 8.58 -2.63
CA GLY A 162 -8.82 8.40 -1.21
C GLY A 162 -8.55 6.93 -0.82
N LEU A 163 -9.14 5.99 -1.54
CA LEU A 163 -8.82 4.57 -1.39
C LEU A 163 -7.39 4.26 -1.89
N LEU A 164 -7.00 4.82 -3.03
CA LEU A 164 -5.66 4.66 -3.59
C LEU A 164 -4.59 5.38 -2.76
N GLU A 165 -4.86 6.56 -2.19
CA GLU A 165 -3.94 7.22 -1.24
C GLU A 165 -3.67 6.32 -0.02
N ARG A 166 -4.72 5.72 0.56
CA ARG A 166 -4.58 4.77 1.67
C ARG A 166 -3.79 3.53 1.28
N TYR A 167 -4.08 2.96 0.12
CA TYR A 167 -3.31 1.84 -0.44
C TYR A 167 -1.82 2.17 -0.54
N PHE A 168 -1.46 3.33 -1.11
CA PHE A 168 -0.06 3.75 -1.20
C PHE A 168 0.55 4.07 0.17
N GLY A 169 -0.25 4.52 1.14
CA GLY A 169 0.17 4.65 2.54
C GLY A 169 0.60 3.30 3.14
N HIS A 170 -0.23 2.26 2.97
CA HIS A 170 0.12 0.89 3.37
C HIS A 170 1.36 0.40 2.63
N TYR A 171 1.50 0.69 1.33
CA TYR A 171 2.68 0.31 0.57
C TYR A 171 3.99 0.93 1.11
N ILE A 172 3.98 2.22 1.46
CA ILE A 172 5.12 2.88 2.10
C ILE A 172 5.43 2.24 3.45
N PHE A 173 4.41 1.87 4.21
CA PHE A 173 4.56 1.17 5.49
C PHE A 173 5.17 -0.23 5.32
N GLU A 174 4.78 -0.99 4.30
CA GLU A 174 5.35 -2.31 4.02
C GLU A 174 6.82 -2.23 3.63
N GLN A 175 7.18 -1.27 2.77
CA GLN A 175 8.59 -0.99 2.45
C GLN A 175 9.41 -0.65 3.71
N PHE A 176 8.82 0.08 4.67
CA PHE A 176 9.44 0.37 5.95
C PHE A 176 9.64 -0.91 6.78
N SER A 177 8.56 -1.67 6.98
CA SER A 177 8.54 -2.88 7.81
C SER A 177 9.52 -3.93 7.29
N ARG A 178 9.56 -4.14 5.97
CA ARG A 178 10.49 -5.04 5.31
C ARG A 178 11.94 -4.80 5.69
N VAL A 179 12.36 -3.53 5.74
CA VAL A 179 13.76 -3.16 5.99
C VAL A 179 14.10 -3.22 7.48
N PHE A 180 13.15 -2.87 8.34
CA PHE A 180 13.46 -2.57 9.74
C PHE A 180 12.93 -3.57 10.76
N TYR A 181 11.91 -4.39 10.44
CA TYR A 181 11.23 -5.24 11.43
C TYR A 181 12.19 -6.18 12.17
N GLU A 182 12.95 -7.00 11.44
CA GLU A 182 13.86 -7.96 12.07
C GLU A 182 14.93 -7.26 12.93
N ARG A 183 15.51 -6.18 12.41
CA ARG A 183 16.49 -5.37 13.15
C ARG A 183 15.88 -4.79 14.41
N LEU A 184 14.65 -4.29 14.36
CA LEU A 184 13.95 -3.75 15.51
C LEU A 184 13.72 -4.84 16.56
N VAL A 185 13.23 -6.01 16.17
CA VAL A 185 13.05 -7.16 17.07
C VAL A 185 14.37 -7.54 17.75
N GLN A 186 15.47 -7.60 17.01
CA GLN A 186 16.80 -7.92 17.55
C GLN A 186 17.34 -6.84 18.52
N ARG A 187 16.99 -5.56 18.33
CA ARG A 187 17.59 -4.44 19.07
C ARG A 187 16.78 -3.94 20.25
N VAL A 188 15.45 -4.01 20.16
CA VAL A 188 14.54 -3.47 21.18
C VAL A 188 13.50 -4.49 21.65
N GLY A 189 13.46 -5.69 21.06
CA GLY A 189 12.48 -6.73 21.37
C GLY A 189 11.17 -6.57 20.60
N ALA A 190 10.42 -7.67 20.46
CA ALA A 190 9.23 -7.74 19.61
C ALA A 190 8.14 -6.73 20.01
N GLN A 191 7.85 -6.61 21.31
CA GLN A 191 6.80 -5.70 21.79
C GLN A 191 7.09 -4.23 21.44
N GLN A 192 8.34 -3.78 21.67
CA GLN A 192 8.75 -2.42 21.36
C GLN A 192 8.83 -2.18 19.85
N ALA A 193 9.27 -3.18 19.07
CA ALA A 193 9.28 -3.12 17.62
C ALA A 193 7.86 -2.92 17.04
N VAL A 194 6.89 -3.71 17.53
CA VAL A 194 5.48 -3.59 17.12
C VAL A 194 4.90 -2.24 17.51
N SER A 195 5.17 -1.75 18.73
CA SER A 195 4.72 -0.43 19.17
C SER A 195 5.30 0.70 18.31
N PHE A 196 6.59 0.62 17.98
CA PHE A 196 7.25 1.59 17.11
C PHE A 196 6.69 1.58 15.69
N LEU A 197 6.51 0.41 15.08
CA LEU A 197 5.90 0.28 13.76
C LEU A 197 4.44 0.78 13.77
N GLY A 198 3.70 0.54 14.84
CA GLY A 198 2.36 1.10 15.02
C GLY A 198 2.34 2.63 14.98
N GLN A 199 3.32 3.29 15.62
CA GLN A 199 3.46 4.76 15.54
C GLN A 199 3.79 5.25 14.13
N ILE A 200 4.60 4.50 13.36
CA ILE A 200 4.90 4.82 11.95
C ILE A 200 3.65 4.67 11.08
N ARG A 201 2.93 3.55 11.21
CA ARG A 201 1.68 3.30 10.49
C ARG A 201 0.66 4.40 10.76
N GLU A 202 0.45 4.75 12.03
CA GLU A 202 -0.50 5.80 12.41
C GLU A 202 -0.08 7.18 11.92
N PHE A 203 1.22 7.48 11.94
CA PHE A 203 1.74 8.72 11.38
C PHE A 203 1.50 8.82 9.86
N ILE A 204 1.73 7.74 9.11
CA ILE A 204 1.45 7.70 7.66
C ILE A 204 -0.04 7.93 7.41
N ARG A 205 -0.90 7.15 8.09
CA ARG A 205 -2.36 7.24 7.97
C ARG A 205 -2.88 8.65 8.26
N SER A 206 -2.48 9.24 9.40
CA SER A 206 -2.90 10.58 9.80
C SER A 206 -2.34 11.69 8.90
N SER A 207 -1.19 11.49 8.28
CA SER A 207 -0.62 12.46 7.32
C SER A 207 -1.36 12.49 5.98
N LEU A 208 -2.05 11.40 5.63
CA LEU A 208 -2.88 11.29 4.42
C LEU A 208 -4.34 11.68 4.68
N ALA A 209 -4.80 11.56 5.93
CA ALA A 209 -6.15 11.96 6.32
C ALA A 209 -6.40 13.48 6.14
N GLY A 210 -7.59 13.84 5.64
CA GLY A 210 -8.04 15.24 5.55
C GLY A 210 -7.65 15.96 4.26
N ARG A 211 -7.11 15.26 3.25
CA ARG A 211 -6.96 15.80 1.90
C ARG A 211 -8.32 15.79 1.21
N ALA A 212 -8.82 16.96 0.83
CA ALA A 212 -9.98 17.08 -0.04
C ALA A 212 -9.53 16.77 -1.48
N LEU A 213 -10.17 15.77 -2.08
CA LEU A 213 -9.84 15.29 -3.41
C LEU A 213 -11.00 15.68 -4.33
N GLU A 214 -10.73 16.66 -5.21
CA GLU A 214 -11.74 17.36 -6.01
C GLU A 214 -11.89 16.80 -7.44
N ARG A 215 -11.28 15.65 -7.75
CA ARG A 215 -11.37 15.07 -9.08
C ARG A 215 -12.70 14.35 -9.26
N ASP A 216 -13.43 14.69 -10.32
CA ASP A 216 -14.51 13.84 -10.82
C ASP A 216 -13.90 12.63 -11.53
N LEU A 217 -13.96 11.48 -10.86
CA LEU A 217 -13.41 10.21 -11.35
C LEU A 217 -14.49 9.27 -11.90
N SER A 218 -15.74 9.71 -11.96
CA SER A 218 -16.90 8.86 -12.30
C SER A 218 -16.90 8.34 -13.74
N LYS A 219 -16.11 8.96 -14.63
CA LYS A 219 -16.03 8.63 -16.06
C LYS A 219 -14.64 8.19 -16.52
N VAL A 220 -13.75 7.89 -15.58
CA VAL A 220 -12.39 7.49 -15.88
C VAL A 220 -12.38 6.05 -16.39
N ASP A 221 -11.74 5.82 -17.53
CA ASP A 221 -11.35 4.47 -17.96
C ASP A 221 -10.12 4.04 -17.16
N TRP A 222 -10.37 3.33 -16.05
CA TRP A 222 -9.34 2.84 -15.15
C TRP A 222 -8.47 1.73 -15.74
N GLY A 223 -8.97 1.01 -16.75
CA GLY A 223 -8.20 0.01 -17.50
C GLY A 223 -7.30 0.63 -18.59
N GLY A 224 -7.55 1.90 -18.93
CA GLY A 224 -6.86 2.62 -19.99
C GLY A 224 -5.68 3.50 -19.52
N THR A 225 -5.15 4.28 -20.46
CA THR A 225 -4.04 5.20 -20.20
C THR A 225 -4.41 6.32 -19.22
N ASP A 226 -5.66 6.79 -19.26
CA ASP A 226 -6.15 7.83 -18.35
C ASP A 226 -6.13 7.36 -16.89
N GLY A 227 -6.66 6.17 -16.62
CA GLY A 227 -6.57 5.51 -15.33
C GLY A 227 -5.13 5.35 -14.84
N ALA A 228 -4.24 4.87 -15.72
CA ALA A 228 -2.83 4.71 -15.39
C ALA A 228 -2.15 6.05 -15.02
N ASN A 229 -2.47 7.14 -15.72
CA ASN A 229 -1.95 8.46 -15.42
C ASN A 229 -2.47 8.99 -14.07
N ILE A 230 -3.76 8.81 -13.78
CA ILE A 230 -4.34 9.22 -12.50
C ILE A 230 -3.71 8.42 -11.35
N VAL A 231 -3.52 7.11 -11.50
CA VAL A 231 -2.82 6.28 -10.50
C VAL A 231 -1.39 6.77 -10.26
N ASN A 232 -0.67 7.13 -11.33
CA ASN A 232 0.68 7.70 -11.22
C ASN A 232 0.67 9.01 -10.43
N ASP A 233 -0.28 9.90 -10.72
CA ASP A 233 -0.44 11.17 -10.02
C ASP A 233 -0.72 10.98 -8.53
N ILE A 234 -1.66 10.08 -8.18
CA ILE A 234 -2.01 9.79 -6.79
C ILE A 234 -0.82 9.20 -6.03
N CYS A 235 -0.08 8.28 -6.66
CA CYS A 235 1.15 7.74 -6.11
C CYS A 235 2.17 8.86 -5.84
N ALA A 236 2.39 9.73 -6.82
CA ALA A 236 3.33 10.84 -6.71
C ALA A 236 2.92 11.85 -5.63
N GLN A 237 1.62 12.16 -5.52
CA GLN A 237 1.06 13.05 -4.50
C GLN A 237 1.13 12.44 -3.10
N THR A 238 0.93 11.13 -2.98
CA THR A 238 1.08 10.39 -1.71
C THR A 238 2.53 10.44 -1.23
N LEU A 239 3.48 10.16 -2.12
CA LEU A 239 4.92 10.27 -1.82
C LEU A 239 5.32 11.71 -1.46
N GLU A 240 4.70 12.72 -2.08
CA GLU A 240 4.98 14.13 -1.82
C GLU A 240 4.71 14.57 -0.38
N VAL A 241 3.69 13.98 0.26
CA VAL A 241 3.41 14.20 1.70
C VAL A 241 4.63 13.89 2.55
N PHE A 242 5.42 12.91 2.12
CA PHE A 242 6.59 12.40 2.80
C PHE A 242 7.90 12.73 2.07
N GLY A 243 7.92 13.61 1.08
CA GLY A 243 9.15 13.89 0.33
C GLY A 243 8.97 15.01 -0.68
N ALA A 244 9.70 16.12 -0.49
CA ALA A 244 9.77 17.22 -1.45
C ALA A 244 10.57 16.82 -2.70
#